data_AF-A0A1U7M517-F1
#
_entry.id   AF-A0A1U7M517-F1
#
_cell.length_a   1.000
_cell.length_b   1.000
_cell.length_c   1.000
_cell.angle_alpha   90.00
_cell.angle_beta   90.00
_cell.angle_gamma   90.00
#
_symmetry.space_group_name_H-M   'P 1'
#
loop_
_entity.id
_entity.type
_entity.pdbx_description
1 polymer ?
#
loop_
_entity_poly.entity_id
_entity_poly.type
_entity_poly.pdbx_seq_one_letter_code
_entity_poly.pdbx_strand_id
1 'polypeptide(L)'
;MLDFTLGRKIDINYQTNKLILIISAIVVTIGYFITKDVISALYLGVGTFLTWALAREVDPKHEYSAFLCTALSLVNLFYYEKINLLVLFWIILLLRMVNEISGKDVSSLDVFLVLGFSIYLSIIHKSSIYVAAFVLAMVYIVKIKGKSKMALISLIIAASVFLVENSYFRYLSAQDIDFSNKINIFTIVGVFVFLMAVNFIKNEGIVDDKGNLLEVKKARSAQLLFGNIILFLFLFSGISLNNLIIYFSVIIGVIIYSFLDRK
;
A
#
# COMPACT_ATOMS: atom_id res chain seq x y z
N MET A 1 2.83 18.85 21.02
CA MET A 1 2.23 19.32 19.76
C MET A 1 1.80 18.08 19.00
N LEU A 2 0.51 17.95 18.68
CA LEU A 2 -0.06 16.78 17.98
C LEU A 2 0.19 16.95 16.48
N ASP A 3 1.39 16.60 16.02
CA ASP A 3 1.76 16.74 14.61
C ASP A 3 1.42 15.46 13.84
N PHE A 4 0.80 15.61 12.66
CA PHE A 4 0.58 14.50 11.73
C PHE A 4 1.90 14.18 11.01
N THR A 5 2.52 13.03 11.31
CA THR A 5 3.87 12.68 10.84
C THR A 5 3.88 11.72 9.64
N LEU A 6 2.76 11.04 9.37
CA LEU A 6 2.60 10.19 8.18
C LEU A 6 2.45 10.98 6.87
N GLY A 7 2.18 12.29 6.97
CA GLY A 7 2.09 13.20 5.83
C GLY A 7 3.46 13.57 5.28
N ARG A 8 3.99 12.77 4.34
CA ARG A 8 5.18 13.14 3.57
C ARG A 8 4.84 14.32 2.65
N LYS A 9 5.52 15.46 2.84
CA LYS A 9 5.34 16.64 1.98
C LYS A 9 5.90 16.32 0.60
N ILE A 10 5.14 16.65 -0.43
CA ILE A 10 5.60 16.54 -1.82
C ILE A 10 6.33 17.84 -2.14
N ASP A 11 7.65 17.78 -2.23
CA ASP A 11 8.44 18.91 -2.73
C ASP A 11 8.31 18.99 -4.26
N ILE A 12 7.71 20.07 -4.76
CA ILE A 12 7.48 20.31 -6.19
C ILE A 12 8.80 20.64 -6.92
N ASN A 13 9.83 21.08 -6.19
CA ASN A 13 11.15 21.34 -6.77
C ASN A 13 11.92 20.05 -7.04
N TYR A 14 11.52 18.93 -6.43
CA TYR A 14 12.13 17.65 -6.67
C TYR A 14 11.66 17.09 -8.03
N GLN A 15 12.62 16.73 -8.88
CA GLN A 15 12.36 16.41 -10.29
C GLN A 15 11.38 15.24 -10.45
N THR A 16 11.53 14.17 -9.66
CA THR A 16 10.66 12.99 -9.77
C THR A 16 9.22 13.30 -9.33
N ASN A 17 9.04 14.11 -8.29
CA ASN A 17 7.72 14.56 -7.83
C ASN A 17 7.03 15.41 -8.92
N LYS A 18 7.77 16.33 -9.56
CA LYS A 18 7.24 17.13 -10.66
C LYS A 18 6.83 16.26 -11.85
N LEU A 19 7.66 15.29 -12.22
CA LEU A 19 7.39 14.38 -13.33
C LEU A 19 6.12 13.56 -13.09
N ILE A 20 5.93 12.97 -11.91
CA ILE A 20 4.72 12.18 -11.65
C ILE A 20 3.46 13.04 -11.66
N LEU A 21 3.53 14.29 -11.18
CA LEU A 21 2.39 15.20 -11.26
C LEU A 21 2.00 15.51 -12.71
N ILE A 22 2.98 15.73 -13.59
CA ILE A 22 2.76 15.95 -15.02
C ILE A 22 2.19 14.68 -15.67
N ILE A 23 2.76 13.51 -15.41
CA ILE A 23 2.28 12.22 -15.94
C ILE A 23 0.85 11.97 -15.49
N SER A 24 0.54 12.16 -14.21
CA SER A 24 -0.83 12.02 -13.70
C SER A 24 -1.80 12.98 -14.37
N ALA A 25 -1.42 14.24 -14.59
CA ALA A 25 -2.25 15.20 -15.31
C ALA A 25 -2.51 14.78 -16.78
N ILE A 26 -1.47 14.29 -17.47
CA ILE A 26 -1.60 13.73 -18.82
C ILE A 26 -2.56 12.53 -18.83
N VAL A 27 -2.44 11.65 -17.84
CA VAL A 27 -3.35 10.50 -17.70
C VAL A 27 -4.79 10.93 -17.46
N VAL A 28 -5.04 12.00 -16.68
CA VAL A 28 -6.40 12.57 -16.58
C VAL A 28 -6.88 13.05 -17.95
N THR A 29 -6.06 13.78 -18.70
CA THR A 29 -6.45 14.27 -20.02
C THR A 29 -6.78 13.13 -20.98
N ILE A 30 -5.91 12.13 -21.09
CA ILE A 30 -6.12 10.93 -21.91
C ILE A 30 -7.37 10.19 -21.43
N GLY A 31 -7.48 9.95 -20.12
CA GLY A 31 -8.61 9.29 -19.49
C GLY A 31 -9.93 9.97 -19.84
N TYR A 32 -10.00 11.30 -19.81
CA TYR A 32 -11.21 12.04 -20.20
C TYR A 32 -11.56 11.83 -21.67
N PHE A 33 -10.57 11.83 -22.57
CA PHE A 33 -10.84 11.58 -23.98
C PHE A 33 -11.35 10.17 -24.25
N ILE A 34 -10.94 9.20 -23.45
CA ILE A 34 -11.35 7.79 -23.57
C ILE A 34 -12.73 7.56 -22.92
N THR A 35 -12.91 7.95 -21.65
CA THR A 35 -14.12 7.66 -20.87
C THR A 35 -15.26 8.63 -21.13
N LYS A 36 -14.94 9.84 -21.62
CA LYS A 36 -15.86 11.00 -21.68
C LYS A 36 -16.45 11.41 -20.33
N ASP A 37 -15.86 10.95 -19.22
CA ASP A 37 -16.28 11.26 -17.86
C ASP A 37 -15.12 11.80 -17.04
N VAL A 38 -15.30 13.01 -16.51
CA VAL A 38 -14.30 13.73 -15.72
C VAL A 38 -13.97 12.97 -14.43
N ILE A 39 -14.97 12.37 -13.80
CA ILE A 39 -14.76 11.66 -12.54
C ILE A 39 -13.88 10.43 -12.78
N SER A 40 -14.23 9.57 -13.73
CA SER A 40 -13.44 8.39 -14.10
C SER A 40 -12.01 8.75 -14.55
N ALA A 41 -11.86 9.86 -15.29
CA ALA A 41 -10.55 10.37 -15.68
C ALA A 41 -9.69 10.77 -14.48
N LEU A 42 -10.28 11.42 -13.48
CA LEU A 42 -9.61 11.74 -12.21
C LEU A 42 -9.21 10.47 -11.45
N TYR A 43 -10.06 9.44 -11.41
CA TYR A 43 -9.70 8.15 -10.80
C TYR A 43 -8.44 7.53 -11.43
N LEU A 44 -8.30 7.60 -12.76
CA LEU A 44 -7.12 7.11 -13.47
C LEU A 44 -5.87 7.93 -13.14
N GLY A 45 -5.96 9.25 -13.17
CA GLY A 45 -4.82 10.13 -12.86
C GLY A 45 -4.35 10.04 -11.40
N VAL A 46 -5.30 10.01 -10.45
CA VAL A 46 -5.01 9.83 -9.03
C VAL A 46 -4.51 8.41 -8.76
N GLY A 47 -5.08 7.39 -9.39
CA GLY A 47 -4.58 6.01 -9.31
C GLY A 47 -3.14 5.86 -9.80
N THR A 48 -2.79 6.59 -10.87
CA THR A 48 -1.42 6.67 -11.40
C THR A 48 -0.47 7.29 -10.38
N PHE A 49 -0.88 8.40 -9.75
CA PHE A 49 -0.11 9.05 -8.69
C PHE A 49 0.06 8.15 -7.47
N LEU A 50 -1.02 7.49 -7.03
CA LEU A 50 -0.98 6.58 -5.89
C LEU A 50 -0.18 5.31 -6.18
N THR A 51 -0.12 4.83 -7.43
CA THR A 51 0.77 3.72 -7.81
C THR A 51 2.23 4.11 -7.58
N TRP A 52 2.63 5.30 -8.04
CA TRP A 52 3.98 5.82 -7.83
C TRP A 52 4.29 5.98 -6.33
N ALA A 53 3.35 6.56 -5.57
CA ALA A 53 3.53 6.77 -4.13
C ALA A 53 3.67 5.42 -3.39
N LEU A 54 2.80 4.46 -3.70
CA LEU A 54 2.83 3.11 -3.14
C LEU A 54 4.15 2.40 -3.45
N ALA A 55 4.63 2.48 -4.69
CA ALA A 55 5.90 1.89 -5.08
C ALA A 55 7.09 2.46 -4.27
N ARG A 56 7.10 3.78 -3.98
CA ARG A 56 8.14 4.39 -3.15
C ARG A 56 8.10 3.95 -1.68
N GLU A 57 6.94 3.53 -1.18
CA GLU A 57 6.87 2.96 0.17
C GLU A 57 7.35 1.50 0.23
N VAL A 58 7.24 0.76 -0.89
CA VAL A 58 7.65 -0.64 -1.02
C VAL A 58 9.13 -0.78 -1.40
N ASP A 59 9.61 0.01 -2.36
CA ASP A 59 11.02 0.08 -2.76
C ASP A 59 11.54 1.52 -2.65
N PRO A 60 11.82 1.98 -1.42
CA PRO A 60 12.28 3.34 -1.19
C PRO A 60 13.69 3.62 -1.70
N LYS A 61 14.49 2.57 -1.95
CA LYS A 61 15.87 2.72 -2.42
C LYS A 61 15.92 3.23 -3.86
N HIS A 62 15.00 2.77 -4.70
CA HIS A 62 15.06 2.99 -6.13
C HIS A 62 13.91 3.86 -6.62
N GLU A 63 14.18 5.15 -6.83
CA GLU A 63 13.14 6.09 -7.27
C GLU A 63 12.58 5.75 -8.67
N TYR A 64 13.42 5.18 -9.55
CA TYR A 64 13.02 4.77 -10.89
C TYR A 64 12.12 3.52 -10.90
N SER A 65 12.17 2.68 -9.87
CA SER A 65 11.26 1.55 -9.72
C SER A 65 9.81 2.04 -9.69
N ALA A 66 9.55 3.18 -9.03
CA ALA A 66 8.23 3.77 -8.94
C ALA A 66 7.68 4.19 -10.30
N PHE A 67 8.51 4.75 -11.18
CA PHE A 67 8.10 5.08 -12.55
C PHE A 67 7.81 3.84 -13.40
N LEU A 68 8.60 2.76 -13.24
CA LEU A 68 8.30 1.50 -13.91
C LEU A 68 6.95 0.94 -13.44
N CYS A 69 6.69 0.97 -12.13
CA CYS A 69 5.40 0.55 -11.57
C CYS A 69 4.24 1.41 -12.12
N THR A 70 4.43 2.73 -12.22
CA THR A 70 3.45 3.63 -12.82
C THR A 70 3.21 3.32 -14.29
N ALA A 71 4.25 3.08 -15.08
CA ALA A 71 4.12 2.75 -16.49
C ALA A 71 3.35 1.44 -16.70
N LEU A 72 3.62 0.43 -15.87
CA LEU A 72 2.90 -0.84 -15.88
C LEU A 72 1.42 -0.66 -15.49
N SER A 73 1.11 0.24 -14.54
CA SER A 73 -0.28 0.46 -14.10
C SER A 73 -1.13 1.24 -15.11
N LEU A 74 -0.53 1.86 -16.14
CA LEU A 74 -1.26 2.50 -17.24
C LEU A 74 -2.11 1.52 -18.04
N VAL A 75 -1.91 0.20 -17.88
CA VAL A 75 -2.83 -0.82 -18.40
C VAL A 75 -4.27 -0.57 -17.93
N ASN A 76 -4.48 0.08 -16.77
CA ASN A 76 -5.80 0.52 -16.32
C ASN A 76 -6.52 1.46 -17.28
N LEU A 77 -5.83 2.14 -18.20
CA LEU A 77 -6.50 2.94 -19.24
C LEU A 77 -7.42 2.10 -20.13
N PHE A 78 -7.18 0.80 -20.23
CA PHE A 78 -7.99 -0.13 -21.02
C PHE A 78 -9.12 -0.79 -20.23
N TYR A 79 -9.16 -0.61 -18.89
CA TYR A 79 -10.14 -1.22 -18.00
C TYR A 79 -10.87 -0.15 -17.21
N TYR A 80 -12.18 0.00 -17.44
CA TYR A 80 -12.97 1.11 -16.90
C TYR A 80 -13.62 0.85 -15.54
N GLU A 81 -13.19 -0.19 -14.82
CA GLU A 81 -13.69 -0.43 -13.47
C GLU A 81 -13.24 0.66 -12.48
N LYS A 82 -14.00 0.83 -11.39
CA LYS A 82 -13.64 1.82 -10.39
C LYS A 82 -12.37 1.40 -9.63
N ILE A 83 -11.39 2.29 -9.59
CA ILE A 83 -10.22 2.17 -8.72
C ILE A 83 -10.63 2.58 -7.31
N ASN A 84 -10.45 1.71 -6.32
CA ASN A 84 -10.65 2.04 -4.92
C ASN A 84 -9.44 2.81 -4.38
N LEU A 85 -9.45 4.14 -4.60
CA LEU A 85 -8.39 5.06 -4.18
C LEU A 85 -8.23 5.13 -2.66
N LEU A 86 -9.32 4.99 -1.90
CA LEU A 86 -9.27 5.02 -0.43
C LEU A 86 -8.44 3.87 0.10
N VAL A 87 -8.62 2.67 -0.43
CA VAL A 87 -7.83 1.49 -0.03
C VAL A 87 -6.37 1.65 -0.41
N LEU A 88 -6.04 2.19 -1.59
CA LEU A 88 -4.66 2.49 -1.98
C LEU A 88 -3.99 3.47 -1.01
N PHE A 89 -4.68 4.56 -0.67
CA PHE A 89 -4.20 5.56 0.26
C PHE A 89 -4.01 4.96 1.67
N TRP A 90 -4.95 4.13 2.12
CA TRP A 90 -4.84 3.42 3.39
C TRP A 90 -3.64 2.46 3.45
N ILE A 91 -3.36 1.71 2.37
CA ILE A 91 -2.16 0.86 2.29
C ILE A 91 -0.90 1.70 2.43
N ILE A 92 -0.81 2.84 1.73
CA ILE A 92 0.33 3.76 1.84
C ILE A 92 0.53 4.22 3.29
N LEU A 93 -0.55 4.56 4.01
CA LEU A 93 -0.45 4.98 5.42
C LEU A 93 0.06 3.86 6.32
N LEU A 94 -0.41 2.61 6.13
CA LEU A 94 0.08 1.46 6.88
C LEU A 94 1.58 1.21 6.61
N LEU A 95 1.99 1.26 5.35
CA LEU A 95 3.39 1.08 4.97
C LEU A 95 4.26 2.18 5.56
N ARG A 96 3.83 3.45 5.51
CA ARG A 96 4.52 4.58 6.14
C ARG A 96 4.69 4.42 7.63
N MET A 97 3.68 3.87 8.29
CA MET A 97 3.74 3.62 9.73
C MET A 97 4.81 2.59 10.09
N VAL A 98 5.02 1.59 9.23
CA VAL A 98 6.00 0.52 9.46
C VAL A 98 7.40 0.92 8.97
N ASN A 99 7.50 1.56 7.81
CA ASN A 99 8.78 1.93 7.21
C ASN A 99 9.40 3.17 7.87
N GLU A 100 8.59 4.11 8.38
CA GLU A 100 9.01 5.40 8.93
C GLU A 100 9.97 6.18 8.05
N ILE A 101 9.82 6.08 6.73
CA ILE A 101 10.76 6.73 5.80
C ILE A 101 10.74 8.25 5.87
N SER A 102 9.68 8.84 6.45
CA SER A 102 9.61 10.26 6.77
C SER A 102 10.64 10.72 7.83
N GLY A 103 11.39 9.79 8.45
CA GLY A 103 12.41 10.09 9.46
C GLY A 103 11.85 10.60 10.79
N LYS A 104 10.53 10.48 11.00
CA LYS A 104 9.85 10.83 12.24
C LYS A 104 9.22 9.57 12.82
N ASP A 105 9.35 9.40 14.13
CA ASP A 105 8.57 8.40 14.84
C ASP A 105 7.08 8.71 14.67
N VAL A 106 6.30 7.66 14.40
CA VAL A 106 4.86 7.78 14.25
C VAL A 106 4.24 8.33 15.54
N SER A 107 3.47 9.41 15.40
CA SER A 107 2.79 10.04 16.53
C SER A 107 1.60 9.20 17.03
N SER A 108 1.20 9.38 18.28
CA SER A 108 0.01 8.70 18.82
C SER A 108 -1.26 9.06 18.04
N LEU A 109 -1.38 10.30 17.61
CA LEU A 109 -2.47 10.78 16.75
C LEU A 109 -2.51 10.02 15.44
N ASP A 110 -1.36 9.82 14.79
CA ASP A 110 -1.27 9.11 13.52
C ASP A 110 -1.77 7.67 13.64
N VAL A 111 -1.35 6.97 14.71
CA VAL A 111 -1.81 5.59 14.96
C VAL A 111 -3.32 5.54 15.14
N PHE A 112 -3.91 6.46 15.93
CA PHE A 112 -5.35 6.50 16.14
C PHE A 112 -6.13 6.92 14.89
N LEU A 113 -5.62 7.83 14.07
CA LEU A 113 -6.24 8.20 12.80
C LEU A 113 -6.25 7.03 11.83
N VAL A 114 -5.13 6.30 11.70
CA VAL A 114 -5.07 5.15 10.80
C VAL A 114 -5.90 3.98 11.33
N LEU A 115 -5.99 3.79 12.65
CA LEU A 115 -6.92 2.85 13.26
C LEU A 115 -8.37 3.23 12.94
N GLY A 116 -8.75 4.49 13.16
CA GLY A 116 -10.08 5.00 12.83
C GLY A 116 -10.40 4.84 11.34
N PHE A 117 -9.43 5.09 10.47
CA PHE A 117 -9.60 4.89 9.04
C PHE A 117 -9.75 3.41 8.65
N SER A 118 -9.05 2.50 9.36
CA SER A 118 -9.20 1.05 9.17
C SER A 118 -10.57 0.55 9.62
N ILE A 119 -11.10 1.06 10.74
CA ILE A 119 -12.45 0.75 11.22
C ILE A 119 -13.50 1.30 10.24
N TYR A 120 -13.30 2.53 9.75
CA TYR A 120 -14.18 3.13 8.75
C TYR A 120 -14.25 2.29 7.46
N LEU A 121 -13.11 1.85 6.94
CA LEU A 121 -13.07 0.96 5.78
C LEU A 121 -13.74 -0.39 6.07
N SER A 122 -13.55 -0.94 7.28
CA SER A 122 -14.21 -2.18 7.71
C SER A 122 -15.73 -2.05 7.66
N ILE A 123 -16.29 -0.95 8.17
CA ILE A 123 -17.73 -0.71 8.18
C ILE A 123 -18.29 -0.52 6.77
N ILE A 124 -17.63 0.29 5.93
CA ILE A 124 -18.12 0.57 4.56
C ILE A 124 -18.09 -0.67 3.68
N HIS A 125 -17.01 -1.45 3.76
CA HIS A 125 -16.85 -2.65 2.96
C HIS A 125 -17.42 -3.90 3.63
N LYS A 126 -17.97 -3.77 4.85
CA LYS A 126 -18.46 -4.86 5.69
C LYS A 126 -17.44 -6.00 5.81
N SER A 127 -16.17 -5.66 5.96
CA SER A 127 -15.07 -6.63 6.02
C SER A 127 -14.06 -6.28 7.11
N SER A 128 -13.89 -7.15 8.11
CA SER A 128 -12.94 -6.91 9.21
C SER A 128 -11.47 -7.00 8.79
N ILE A 129 -11.19 -7.31 7.52
CA ILE A 129 -9.84 -7.47 7.02
C ILE A 129 -9.02 -6.18 7.11
N TYR A 130 -9.67 -5.01 7.00
CA TYR A 130 -9.00 -3.72 7.14
C TYR A 130 -8.47 -3.52 8.57
N VAL A 131 -9.23 -3.93 9.59
CA VAL A 131 -8.76 -3.91 10.99
C VAL A 131 -7.69 -5.00 11.22
N ALA A 132 -7.84 -6.18 10.62
CA ALA A 132 -6.85 -7.25 10.72
C ALA A 132 -5.49 -6.86 10.10
N ALA A 133 -5.50 -6.16 8.97
CA ALA A 133 -4.31 -5.61 8.33
C ALA A 133 -3.63 -4.53 9.20
N PHE A 134 -4.41 -3.69 9.88
CA PHE A 134 -3.87 -2.76 10.88
C PHE A 134 -3.23 -3.49 12.06
N VAL A 135 -3.90 -4.51 12.61
CA VAL A 135 -3.34 -5.38 13.66
C VAL A 135 -2.01 -5.98 13.22
N LEU A 136 -1.93 -6.49 11.99
CA LEU A 136 -0.70 -7.03 11.42
C LEU A 136 0.41 -5.96 11.33
N ALA A 137 0.09 -4.74 10.89
CA ALA A 137 1.03 -3.63 10.86
C ALA A 137 1.59 -3.32 12.26
N MET A 138 0.71 -3.29 13.28
CA MET A 138 1.12 -3.09 14.68
C MET A 138 2.01 -4.21 15.21
N VAL A 139 1.76 -5.47 14.82
CA VAL A 139 2.63 -6.61 15.16
C VAL A 139 4.04 -6.40 14.58
N TYR A 140 4.16 -5.95 13.33
CA TYR A 140 5.47 -5.61 12.75
C TYR A 140 6.15 -4.48 13.52
N ILE A 141 5.43 -3.42 13.89
CA ILE A 141 5.99 -2.29 14.66
C ILE A 141 6.50 -2.76 16.02
N VAL A 142 5.73 -3.56 16.76
CA VAL A 142 6.14 -4.13 18.06
C VAL A 142 7.37 -5.03 17.91
N LYS A 143 7.46 -5.79 16.81
CA LYS A 143 8.62 -6.65 16.53
C LYS A 143 9.89 -5.84 16.23
N ILE A 144 9.77 -4.69 15.58
CA ILE A 144 10.90 -3.82 15.24
C ILE A 144 11.34 -2.98 16.45
N LYS A 145 10.42 -2.23 17.05
CA LYS A 145 10.70 -1.24 18.10
C LYS A 145 10.66 -1.81 19.52
N GLY A 146 10.32 -3.09 19.67
CA GLY A 146 10.05 -3.70 20.96
C GLY A 146 8.68 -3.29 21.53
N LYS A 147 8.48 -3.58 22.82
CA LYS A 147 7.22 -3.38 23.56
C LYS A 147 6.93 -1.90 23.84
N SER A 148 6.85 -1.05 22.82
CA SER A 148 6.42 0.33 23.01
C SER A 148 4.99 0.34 23.55
N LYS A 149 4.76 1.07 24.65
CA LYS A 149 3.44 1.09 25.33
C LYS A 149 2.33 1.49 24.36
N MET A 150 2.59 2.48 23.52
CA MET A 150 1.64 2.94 22.50
C MET A 150 1.29 1.84 21.50
N ALA A 151 2.28 1.15 20.93
CA ALA A 151 2.00 0.12 19.93
C ALA A 151 1.22 -1.07 20.53
N LEU A 152 1.53 -1.43 21.78
CA LEU A 152 0.77 -2.46 22.50
C LEU A 152 -0.66 -2.04 22.80
N ILE A 153 -0.89 -0.80 23.25
CA ILE A 153 -2.24 -0.29 23.51
C ILE A 153 -3.06 -0.28 22.21
N SER A 154 -2.52 0.28 21.13
CA SER A 154 -3.21 0.30 19.83
C SER A 154 -3.46 -1.10 19.27
N LEU A 155 -2.53 -2.05 19.47
CA LEU A 155 -2.71 -3.44 19.09
C LEU A 155 -3.86 -4.09 19.88
N ILE A 156 -3.92 -3.90 21.20
CA ILE A 156 -4.98 -4.45 22.05
C ILE A 156 -6.34 -3.87 21.64
N ILE A 157 -6.43 -2.56 21.44
CA ILE A 157 -7.67 -1.91 21.00
C ILE A 157 -8.10 -2.45 19.64
N ALA A 158 -7.20 -2.48 18.64
CA ALA A 158 -7.51 -2.97 17.31
C ALA A 158 -7.92 -4.44 17.30
N ALA A 159 -7.24 -5.29 18.08
CA ALA A 159 -7.60 -6.70 18.23
C ALA A 159 -8.99 -6.85 18.87
N SER A 160 -9.31 -6.02 19.87
CA SER A 160 -10.62 -6.02 20.52
C SER A 160 -11.72 -5.62 19.54
N VAL A 161 -11.49 -4.58 18.75
CA VAL A 161 -12.44 -4.15 17.69
C VAL A 161 -12.62 -5.25 16.65
N PHE A 162 -11.53 -5.86 16.16
CA PHE A 162 -11.60 -6.97 15.22
C PHE A 162 -12.42 -8.16 15.76
N LEU A 163 -12.23 -8.51 17.04
CA LEU A 163 -13.00 -9.59 17.68
C LEU A 163 -14.49 -9.24 17.78
N VAL A 164 -14.83 -7.99 18.12
CA VAL A 164 -16.22 -7.52 18.19
C VAL A 164 -16.86 -7.53 16.81
N GLU A 165 -16.19 -6.99 15.79
CA GLU A 165 -16.70 -6.97 14.42
C GLU A 165 -16.98 -8.40 13.91
N ASN A 166 -16.04 -9.32 14.14
CA ASN A 166 -16.20 -10.69 13.69
C ASN A 166 -17.29 -11.45 14.48
N SER A 167 -17.37 -11.27 15.80
CA SER A 167 -18.32 -12.02 16.64
C SER A 167 -19.77 -11.55 16.44
N TYR A 168 -20.00 -10.25 16.34
CA TYR A 168 -21.34 -9.68 16.26
C TYR A 168 -21.82 -9.50 14.82
N PHE A 169 -20.96 -9.00 13.93
CA PHE A 169 -21.36 -8.64 12.57
C PHE A 169 -20.94 -9.66 11.51
N ARG A 170 -20.08 -10.63 11.87
CA ARG A 170 -19.54 -11.66 10.96
C ARG A 170 -18.92 -11.07 9.69
N TYR A 171 -18.23 -9.94 9.86
CA TYR A 171 -17.57 -9.24 8.76
C TYR A 171 -16.34 -9.99 8.21
N LEU A 172 -15.81 -11.01 8.90
CA LEU A 172 -14.81 -11.88 8.28
C LEU A 172 -15.50 -13.07 7.61
N SER A 173 -15.57 -13.02 6.27
CA SER A 173 -15.94 -14.17 5.46
C SER A 173 -14.85 -14.40 4.42
N ALA A 174 -14.40 -15.65 4.30
CA ALA A 174 -13.58 -16.02 3.16
C ALA A 174 -14.40 -15.87 1.87
N GLN A 175 -13.74 -15.43 0.81
CA GLN A 175 -14.34 -15.45 -0.52
C GLN A 175 -14.30 -16.86 -1.10
N ASP A 176 -15.34 -17.20 -1.85
CA ASP A 176 -15.34 -18.41 -2.66
C ASP A 176 -14.43 -18.18 -3.87
N ILE A 177 -13.20 -18.68 -3.76
CA ILE A 177 -12.18 -18.52 -4.80
C ILE A 177 -12.39 -19.61 -5.85
N ASP A 178 -12.82 -19.18 -7.04
CA ASP A 178 -12.84 -20.04 -8.21
C ASP A 178 -11.40 -20.28 -8.70
N PHE A 179 -10.88 -21.48 -8.44
CA PHE A 179 -9.55 -21.90 -8.90
C PHE A 179 -9.49 -22.21 -10.39
N SER A 180 -10.62 -22.24 -11.11
CA SER A 180 -10.60 -22.32 -12.58
C SER A 180 -10.29 -20.97 -13.23
N ASN A 181 -10.52 -19.87 -12.51
CA ASN A 181 -10.23 -18.53 -12.97
C ASN A 181 -8.72 -18.25 -12.95
N LYS A 182 -8.14 -18.03 -14.13
CA LYS A 182 -6.71 -17.74 -14.32
C LYS A 182 -6.24 -16.51 -13.53
N ILE A 183 -7.09 -15.50 -13.35
CA ILE A 183 -6.75 -14.28 -12.60
C ILE A 183 -6.54 -14.62 -11.11
N ASN A 184 -7.37 -15.51 -10.56
CA ASN A 184 -7.26 -15.93 -9.15
C ASN A 184 -5.96 -16.70 -8.91
N ILE A 185 -5.64 -17.66 -9.79
CA ILE A 185 -4.37 -18.40 -9.71
C ILE A 185 -3.18 -17.44 -9.83
N PHE A 186 -3.20 -16.56 -10.84
CA PHE A 186 -2.15 -15.58 -11.04
C PHE A 186 -1.98 -14.64 -9.83
N THR A 187 -3.09 -14.26 -9.20
CA THR A 187 -3.08 -13.44 -7.99
C THR A 187 -2.35 -14.13 -6.83
N ILE A 188 -2.73 -15.37 -6.52
CA ILE A 188 -2.12 -16.16 -5.44
C ILE A 188 -0.63 -16.40 -5.72
N VAL A 189 -0.30 -16.87 -6.92
CA VAL A 189 1.08 -17.19 -7.31
C VAL A 189 1.93 -15.91 -7.29
N GLY A 190 1.44 -14.81 -7.85
CA GLY A 190 2.18 -13.56 -7.92
C GLY A 190 2.49 -12.97 -6.55
N VAL A 191 1.52 -12.96 -5.64
CA VAL A 191 1.74 -12.50 -4.26
C VAL A 191 2.71 -13.42 -3.52
N PHE A 192 2.62 -14.74 -3.72
CA PHE A 192 3.54 -15.69 -3.10
C PHE A 192 4.97 -15.52 -3.61
N VAL A 193 5.15 -15.38 -4.93
CA VAL A 193 6.44 -15.09 -5.56
C VAL A 193 7.00 -13.77 -5.04
N PHE A 194 6.17 -12.74 -4.87
CA PHE A 194 6.59 -11.47 -4.27
C PHE A 194 7.09 -11.67 -2.84
N LEU A 195 6.33 -12.34 -1.97
CA LEU A 195 6.73 -12.60 -0.59
C LEU A 195 8.05 -13.36 -0.49
N MET A 196 8.30 -14.31 -1.41
CA MET A 196 9.60 -14.97 -1.54
C MET A 196 10.70 -14.01 -2.03
N ALA A 197 10.38 -13.18 -3.03
CA ALA A 197 11.29 -12.20 -3.61
C ALA A 197 11.71 -11.10 -2.63
N VAL A 198 10.92 -10.78 -1.60
CA VAL A 198 11.29 -9.78 -0.57
C VAL A 198 12.64 -10.08 0.09
N ASN A 199 12.99 -11.36 0.23
CA ASN A 199 14.29 -11.76 0.80
C ASN A 199 15.49 -11.38 -0.07
N PHE A 200 15.24 -11.06 -1.33
CA PHE A 200 16.20 -10.82 -2.38
C PHE A 200 16.33 -9.33 -2.77
N ILE A 201 15.41 -8.48 -2.29
CA ILE A 201 15.43 -7.03 -2.53
C ILE A 201 16.51 -6.38 -1.67
N LYS A 202 17.36 -5.56 -2.30
CA LYS A 202 18.43 -4.81 -1.61
C LYS A 202 17.83 -3.62 -0.87
N ASN A 203 17.88 -3.69 0.46
CA ASN A 203 17.37 -2.63 1.36
C ASN A 203 18.51 -1.90 2.10
N GLU A 204 19.77 -2.14 1.73
CA GLU A 204 20.93 -1.49 2.34
C GLU A 204 21.13 -0.08 1.79
N GLY A 205 21.56 0.84 2.67
CA GLY A 205 21.85 2.22 2.29
C GLY A 205 20.62 3.09 2.00
N ILE A 206 19.41 2.66 2.36
CA ILE A 206 18.21 3.49 2.29
C ILE A 206 18.38 4.67 3.27
N VAL A 207 18.03 5.86 2.81
CA VAL A 207 18.07 7.10 3.59
C VAL A 207 16.65 7.62 3.77
N ASP A 208 16.31 8.05 4.99
CA ASP A 208 15.05 8.69 5.32
C ASP A 208 14.97 10.13 4.80
N ASP A 209 13.80 10.76 4.88
CA ASP A 209 13.59 12.15 4.43
C ASP A 209 14.42 13.20 5.18
N LYS A 210 15.02 12.82 6.32
CA LYS A 210 15.91 13.69 7.11
C LYS A 210 17.38 13.43 6.85
N GLY A 211 17.73 12.48 5.97
CA GLY A 211 19.11 12.14 5.66
C GLY A 211 19.70 11.04 6.55
N ASN A 212 18.93 10.40 7.44
CA ASN A 212 19.44 9.33 8.30
C ASN A 212 19.32 7.96 7.61
N LEU A 213 20.24 7.05 7.92
CA LEU A 213 20.17 5.67 7.45
C LEU A 213 18.95 4.97 8.06
N LEU A 214 18.11 4.41 7.18
CA LEU A 214 16.95 3.64 7.57
C LEU A 214 17.34 2.20 7.91
N GLU A 215 16.81 1.68 9.01
CA GLU A 215 16.99 0.28 9.37
C GLU A 215 16.39 -0.65 8.31
N VAL A 216 17.21 -1.58 7.80
CA VAL A 216 16.82 -2.62 6.82
C VAL A 216 15.57 -3.39 7.27
N LYS A 217 15.41 -3.62 8.59
CA LYS A 217 14.26 -4.32 9.17
C LYS A 217 12.94 -3.58 8.94
N LYS A 218 12.94 -2.24 8.95
CA LYS A 218 11.74 -1.42 8.71
C LYS A 218 11.28 -1.54 7.26
N ALA A 219 12.18 -1.32 6.31
CA ALA A 219 11.90 -1.46 4.88
C ALA A 219 11.40 -2.87 4.51
N ARG A 220 12.08 -3.91 5.00
CA ARG A 220 11.68 -5.30 4.75
C ARG A 220 10.32 -5.65 5.38
N SER A 221 10.03 -5.13 6.57
CA SER A 221 8.73 -5.37 7.22
C SER A 221 7.59 -4.68 6.47
N ALA A 222 7.82 -3.50 5.89
CA ALA A 222 6.84 -2.86 5.02
C ALA A 222 6.60 -3.65 3.73
N GLN A 223 7.65 -4.19 3.09
CA GLN A 223 7.53 -5.06 1.91
C GLN A 223 6.71 -6.33 2.23
N LEU A 224 7.00 -7.00 3.36
CA LEU A 224 6.22 -8.15 3.80
C LEU A 224 4.78 -7.77 4.14
N LEU A 225 4.56 -6.63 4.82
CA LEU A 225 3.22 -6.14 5.14
C LEU A 225 2.42 -5.89 3.86
N PHE A 226 3.02 -5.27 2.83
CA PHE A 226 2.37 -5.03 1.54
C PHE A 226 1.84 -6.32 0.90
N GLY A 227 2.69 -7.35 0.78
CA GLY A 227 2.29 -8.63 0.23
C GLY A 227 1.19 -9.32 1.05
N ASN A 228 1.29 -9.27 2.38
CA ASN A 228 0.26 -9.84 3.27
C ASN A 228 -1.08 -9.10 3.15
N ILE A 229 -1.08 -7.76 3.02
CA ILE A 229 -2.31 -6.98 2.84
C ILE A 229 -3.00 -7.38 1.55
N ILE A 230 -2.27 -7.52 0.43
CA ILE A 230 -2.88 -7.92 -0.85
C ILE A 230 -3.47 -9.32 -0.74
N LEU A 231 -2.74 -10.27 -0.13
CA LEU A 231 -3.24 -11.62 0.10
C LEU A 231 -4.54 -11.59 0.92
N PHE A 232 -4.55 -10.84 2.01
CA PHE A 232 -5.69 -10.71 2.91
C PHE A 232 -6.90 -10.07 2.21
N LEU A 233 -6.71 -8.97 1.49
CA LEU A 233 -7.78 -8.32 0.73
C LEU A 233 -8.37 -9.28 -0.32
N PHE A 234 -7.52 -10.04 -1.01
CA PHE A 234 -7.95 -11.01 -2.02
C PHE A 234 -8.78 -12.14 -1.40
N LEU A 235 -8.34 -12.68 -0.26
CA LEU A 235 -9.02 -13.80 0.41
C LEU A 235 -10.33 -13.42 1.10
N PHE A 236 -10.49 -12.17 1.60
CA PHE A 236 -11.56 -11.82 2.55
C PHE A 236 -12.41 -10.59 2.19
N SER A 237 -12.01 -9.74 1.25
CA SER A 237 -12.80 -8.57 0.84
C SER A 237 -13.09 -8.54 -0.65
N GLY A 238 -12.29 -9.24 -1.46
CA GLY A 238 -12.32 -9.14 -2.91
C GLY A 238 -11.64 -7.86 -3.38
N ILE A 239 -10.99 -7.96 -4.53
CA ILE A 239 -10.23 -6.85 -5.12
C ILE A 239 -10.75 -6.64 -6.53
N SER A 240 -11.04 -5.39 -6.90
CA SER A 240 -11.37 -5.04 -8.29
C SER A 240 -10.17 -5.30 -9.20
N LEU A 241 -10.43 -5.58 -10.47
CA LEU A 241 -9.36 -5.87 -11.44
C LEU A 241 -8.37 -4.70 -11.52
N ASN A 242 -8.87 -3.47 -11.47
CA ASN A 242 -8.03 -2.27 -11.56
C ASN A 242 -7.13 -2.06 -10.35
N ASN A 243 -7.59 -2.40 -9.15
CA ASN A 243 -6.74 -2.41 -7.96
C ASN A 243 -5.69 -3.54 -8.04
N LEU A 244 -6.06 -4.72 -8.53
CA LEU A 244 -5.11 -5.81 -8.79
C LEU A 244 -4.03 -5.38 -9.78
N ILE A 245 -4.36 -4.72 -10.88
CA ILE A 245 -3.39 -4.18 -11.85
C ILE A 245 -2.39 -3.27 -11.14
N ILE A 246 -2.84 -2.37 -10.26
CA ILE A 246 -1.96 -1.48 -9.49
C ILE A 246 -1.02 -2.29 -8.57
N TYR A 247 -1.56 -3.22 -7.79
CA TYR A 247 -0.77 -4.05 -6.88
C TYR A 247 0.28 -4.88 -7.62
N PHE A 248 -0.12 -5.50 -8.73
CA PHE A 248 0.78 -6.28 -9.58
C PHE A 248 1.82 -5.43 -10.28
N SER A 249 1.48 -4.21 -10.68
CA SER A 249 2.44 -3.27 -11.25
C SER A 249 3.54 -2.92 -10.26
N VAL A 250 3.17 -2.74 -8.98
CA VAL A 250 4.15 -2.52 -7.90
C VAL A 250 4.99 -3.77 -7.66
N ILE A 251 4.37 -4.94 -7.54
CA ILE A 251 5.09 -6.21 -7.35
C ILE A 251 6.11 -6.45 -8.47
N ILE A 252 5.67 -6.38 -9.72
CA ILE A 252 6.49 -6.68 -10.90
C ILE A 252 7.58 -5.62 -11.05
N GLY A 253 7.24 -4.33 -10.95
CA GLY A 253 8.20 -3.24 -11.11
C GLY A 253 9.32 -3.30 -10.07
N VAL A 254 8.99 -3.56 -8.81
CA VAL A 254 9.97 -3.71 -7.73
C VAL A 254 10.85 -4.96 -7.94
N ILE A 255 10.26 -6.10 -8.31
CA ILE A 255 11.03 -7.32 -8.58
C ILE A 255 12.00 -7.11 -9.74
N ILE A 256 11.53 -6.57 -10.88
CA ILE A 256 12.38 -6.31 -12.05
C ILE A 256 13.54 -5.39 -11.68
N TYR A 257 13.26 -4.29 -10.98
CA TYR A 257 14.30 -3.34 -10.61
C TYR A 257 15.31 -3.95 -9.63
N SER A 258 14.84 -4.77 -8.68
CA SER A 258 15.72 -5.49 -7.74
C SER A 258 16.68 -6.47 -8.42
N PHE A 259 16.29 -7.05 -9.57
CA PHE A 259 17.17 -7.89 -10.37
C PHE A 259 18.16 -7.08 -11.21
N LEU A 260 17.76 -5.90 -11.69
CA LEU A 260 18.64 -5.00 -12.44
C LEU A 260 19.76 -4.43 -11.56
N ASP A 261 19.45 -4.03 -10.33
CA ASP A 261 20.43 -3.49 -9.36
C ASP A 261 21.43 -4.54 -8.84
N ARG A 262 21.27 -5.82 -9.22
CA ARG A 262 22.24 -6.88 -8.87
C ARG A 262 23.45 -6.96 -9.79
N LYS A 263 23.36 -6.41 -10.99
CA LYS A 263 24.46 -6.33 -11.95
C LYS A 263 25.31 -5.10 -11.68
#